data_AF-A0A7Y2E512-F1
#
_entry.id   AF-A0A7Y2E512-F1
#
_cell.length_a   1.000
_cell.length_b   1.000
_cell.length_c   1.000
_cell.angle_alpha   90.00
_cell.angle_beta   90.00
_cell.angle_gamma   90.00
#
_symmetry.space_group_name_H-M   'P 1'
#
loop_
_entity.id
_entity.type
_entity.pdbx_description
1 polymer ?
#
loop_
_entity_poly.entity_id
_entity_poly.type
_entity_poly.pdbx_seq_one_letter_code
_entity_poly.pdbx_strand_id
1 'polypeptide(L)'
;IDTIVNRGYARRKGSQLIPTFTAFATNNLLEQQFEQLVDIGFTAEMEQVLDDIAAGGTDAVPYLQSFYQGDEGLKQRIDEGLDKIDAKEISSISFPKWEPFVVRVGKYGPYVELPQNGDSTRASLPPDIAPGDIEKNDLQGFIDEKEKGDTVLGIHPEHDQPVLLKSGPYGHYIQLGDDEQEGKPKRVSLPKGLQPDDVGFEKGLSLINLPRELGNHPDTGQVIKAHIGRYGPYVQHGSTFASLTKDDDVLEVELDRALELIAKKEAKNKPQRVLGEHPEDGNMIEIFEGRYGPYVKHNRTNASLPKNRAIDSLTMDEALELLAEKAKKKKGGGKKKTAKKKKG
;
A
#
# COMPACT_ATOMS: atom_id res chain seq x y z
N ILE A 1 16.05 -6.72 4.12
CA ILE A 1 15.52 -5.98 2.95
C ILE A 1 13.99 -6.12 2.81
N ASP A 2 13.41 -7.31 2.73
CA ASP A 2 11.96 -7.43 2.50
C ASP A 2 11.09 -6.77 3.59
N THR A 3 11.58 -6.73 4.84
CA THR A 3 10.90 -6.05 5.95
C THR A 3 10.68 -4.56 5.68
N ILE A 4 11.71 -3.83 5.22
CA ILE A 4 11.61 -2.38 4.97
C ILE A 4 10.74 -2.08 3.75
N VAL A 5 10.72 -2.98 2.76
CA VAL A 5 9.86 -2.86 1.58
C VAL A 5 8.40 -3.11 1.95
N ASN A 6 8.12 -4.19 2.68
CA ASN A 6 6.77 -4.55 3.11
C ASN A 6 6.17 -3.53 4.09
N ARG A 7 7.02 -2.85 4.88
CA ARG A 7 6.60 -1.77 5.79
C ARG A 7 6.48 -0.41 5.10
N GLY A 8 6.83 -0.29 3.82
CA GLY A 8 6.64 0.93 3.03
C GLY A 8 7.74 1.99 3.21
N TYR A 9 8.87 1.65 3.84
CA TYR A 9 10.02 2.55 3.98
C TYR A 9 10.85 2.62 2.68
N ALA A 10 10.87 1.54 1.91
CA ALA A 10 11.54 1.49 0.63
C ALA A 10 10.67 0.85 -0.45
N ARG A 11 10.92 1.21 -1.71
CA ARG A 11 10.34 0.55 -2.88
C ARG A 11 11.44 -0.06 -3.73
N ARG A 12 11.14 -1.18 -4.37
CA ARG A 12 12.03 -1.77 -5.38
C ARG A 12 11.69 -1.21 -6.76
N LYS A 13 12.65 -0.59 -7.43
CA LYS A 13 12.56 -0.19 -8.86
C LYS A 13 13.73 -0.86 -9.58
N GLY A 14 13.45 -1.96 -10.30
CA GLY A 14 14.50 -2.83 -10.82
C GLY A 14 15.35 -3.43 -9.70
N SER A 15 16.67 -3.24 -9.77
CA SER A 15 17.65 -3.64 -8.75
C SER A 15 17.83 -2.60 -7.63
N GLN A 16 17.24 -1.41 -7.74
CA GLN A 16 17.43 -0.31 -6.80
C GLN A 16 16.37 -0.31 -5.68
N LEU A 17 16.78 0.15 -4.50
CA LEU A 17 15.89 0.47 -3.38
C LEU A 17 15.74 1.99 -3.29
N ILE A 18 14.51 2.47 -3.43
CA ILE A 18 14.18 3.89 -3.40
C ILE A 18 13.51 4.20 -2.06
N PRO A 19 14.06 5.11 -1.23
CA PRO A 19 13.44 5.51 0.01
C PRO A 19 12.13 6.27 -0.24
N THR A 20 11.16 6.10 0.66
CA THR A 20 9.88 6.84 0.62
C THR A 20 9.94 8.05 1.55
N PHE A 21 9.03 9.02 1.37
CA PHE A 21 8.86 10.10 2.34
C PHE A 21 8.61 9.61 3.76
N THR A 22 7.88 8.50 3.92
CA THR A 22 7.68 7.86 5.22
C THR A 22 8.99 7.39 5.85
N ALA A 23 9.95 6.90 5.05
CA ALA A 23 11.27 6.58 5.57
C ALA A 23 12.02 7.81 6.06
N PHE A 24 12.00 8.91 5.31
CA PHE A 24 12.61 10.17 5.75
C PHE A 24 12.00 10.67 7.06
N ALA A 25 10.67 10.76 7.16
CA ALA A 25 10.00 11.20 8.38
C ALA A 25 10.28 10.26 9.58
N THR A 26 10.39 8.95 9.34
CA THR A 26 10.75 7.99 10.38
C THR A 26 12.23 8.12 10.77
N ASN A 27 13.11 8.36 9.81
CA ASN A 27 14.53 8.56 10.05
C ASN A 27 14.76 9.84 10.85
N ASN A 28 14.12 10.95 10.47
CA ASN A 28 14.17 12.22 11.22
C ASN A 28 13.74 12.03 12.68
N LEU A 29 12.65 11.28 12.92
CA LEU A 29 12.22 10.95 14.29
C LEU A 29 13.30 10.19 15.06
N LEU A 30 13.90 9.19 14.44
CA LEU A 30 14.90 8.35 15.08
C LEU A 30 16.20 9.10 15.31
N GLU A 31 16.68 9.90 14.35
CA GLU A 31 17.89 10.71 14.48
C GLU A 31 17.72 11.81 15.54
N GLN A 32 16.56 12.48 15.61
CA GLN A 32 16.35 13.54 16.59
C GLN A 32 16.12 13.03 18.01
N GLN A 33 15.46 11.89 18.20
CA GLN A 33 15.03 11.43 19.53
C GLN A 33 15.78 10.19 20.03
N PHE A 34 16.35 9.41 19.12
CA PHE A 34 16.93 8.11 19.38
C PHE A 34 18.25 7.93 18.63
N GLU A 35 19.04 8.99 18.47
CA GLU A 35 20.26 9.02 17.65
C GLU A 35 21.14 7.78 17.90
N GLN A 36 21.44 7.48 19.17
CA GLN A 36 22.27 6.34 19.51
C GLN A 36 21.65 4.99 19.08
N LEU A 37 20.31 4.85 19.00
CA LEU A 37 19.69 3.59 18.54
C LEU A 37 19.79 3.37 17.03
N VAL A 38 20.07 4.43 16.27
CA VAL A 38 20.28 4.36 14.81
C VAL A 38 21.74 4.58 14.41
N ASP A 39 22.60 4.84 15.39
CA ASP A 39 24.03 4.89 15.20
C ASP A 39 24.58 3.52 14.78
N ILE A 40 25.51 3.55 13.82
CA ILE A 40 26.11 2.33 13.26
C ILE A 40 27.03 1.68 14.30
N GLY A 41 27.74 2.48 15.09
CA GLY A 41 28.62 2.01 16.17
C GLY A 41 27.84 1.29 17.25
N PHE A 42 26.76 1.89 17.73
CA PHE A 42 25.86 1.26 18.71
C PHE A 42 25.34 -0.11 18.25
N THR A 43 24.94 -0.21 16.98
CA THR A 43 24.45 -1.48 16.43
C THR A 43 25.53 -2.55 16.44
N ALA A 44 26.77 -2.19 16.09
CA ALA A 44 27.90 -3.12 16.11
C ALA A 44 28.23 -3.58 17.55
N GLU A 45 28.21 -2.66 18.51
CA GLU A 45 28.43 -2.98 19.93
C GLU A 45 27.34 -3.91 20.47
N MET A 46 26.08 -3.66 20.15
CA MET A 46 24.96 -4.52 20.58
C MET A 46 25.10 -5.95 20.03
N GLU A 47 25.44 -6.12 18.75
CA GLU A 47 25.65 -7.45 18.16
C GLU A 47 26.81 -8.19 18.84
N GLN A 48 27.90 -7.49 19.15
CA GLN A 48 29.03 -8.07 19.88
C GLN A 48 28.62 -8.54 21.28
N VAL A 49 27.83 -7.75 22.01
CA VAL A 49 27.33 -8.16 23.33
C VAL A 49 26.42 -9.38 23.24
N LEU A 50 25.60 -9.48 22.18
CA LEU A 50 24.76 -10.66 21.95
C LEU A 50 25.60 -11.92 21.67
N ASP A 51 26.67 -11.78 20.90
CA ASP A 51 27.63 -12.86 20.66
C ASP A 51 28.35 -13.27 21.94
N ASP A 52 28.75 -12.33 22.79
CA ASP A 52 29.38 -12.61 24.09
C ASP A 52 28.43 -13.33 25.04
N ILE A 53 27.14 -12.96 25.05
CA ILE A 53 26.10 -13.68 25.80
C ILE A 53 25.95 -15.11 25.27
N ALA A 54 25.91 -15.29 23.95
CA ALA A 54 25.79 -16.61 23.34
C ALA A 54 27.01 -17.51 23.64
N ALA A 55 28.20 -16.91 23.74
CA ALA A 55 29.44 -17.59 24.13
C ALA A 55 29.55 -17.82 25.65
N GLY A 56 28.65 -17.25 26.46
CA GLY A 56 28.67 -17.36 27.92
C GLY A 56 29.67 -16.42 28.61
N GLY A 57 30.18 -15.41 27.92
CA GLY A 57 31.08 -14.39 28.45
C GLY A 57 30.37 -13.26 29.22
N THR A 58 29.07 -13.08 28.97
CA THR A 58 28.24 -12.00 29.56
C THR A 58 26.86 -12.54 29.95
N ASP A 59 26.33 -12.08 31.09
CA ASP A 59 24.97 -12.42 31.51
C ASP A 59 23.91 -11.58 30.79
N ALA A 60 22.87 -12.23 30.26
CA ALA A 60 21.82 -11.56 29.49
C ALA A 60 20.93 -10.63 30.33
N VAL A 61 20.58 -11.03 31.56
CA VAL A 61 19.61 -10.30 32.40
C VAL A 61 20.14 -8.93 32.83
N PRO A 62 21.38 -8.79 33.36
CA PRO A 62 21.94 -7.49 33.70
C PRO A 62 22.04 -6.55 32.49
N TYR A 63 22.46 -7.07 31.34
CA TYR A 63 22.52 -6.28 30.11
C TYR A 63 21.14 -5.74 29.71
N LEU A 64 20.11 -6.60 29.67
CA LEU A 64 18.74 -6.18 29.34
C LEU A 64 18.18 -5.18 30.35
N GLN A 65 18.49 -5.34 31.64
CA GLN A 65 18.10 -4.39 32.68
C GLN A 65 18.77 -3.04 32.47
N SER A 66 20.07 -3.00 32.17
CA SER A 66 20.80 -1.76 31.87
C SER A 66 20.26 -1.09 30.60
N PHE A 67 20.11 -1.84 29.51
CA PHE A 67 19.60 -1.33 28.24
C PHE A 67 18.19 -0.75 28.36
N TYR A 68 17.31 -1.39 29.14
CA TYR A 68 15.92 -0.96 29.24
C TYR A 68 15.66 0.06 30.36
N GLN A 69 16.24 -0.15 31.55
CA GLN A 69 15.95 0.58 32.79
C GLN A 69 17.10 1.48 33.26
N GLY A 70 18.27 1.44 32.65
CA GLY A 70 19.38 2.31 33.02
C GLY A 70 19.05 3.80 32.84
N ASP A 71 19.90 4.67 33.38
CA ASP A 71 19.71 6.13 33.33
C ASP A 71 19.69 6.67 31.88
N GLU A 72 20.41 6.02 30.97
CA GLU A 72 20.31 6.24 29.52
C GLU A 72 19.51 5.14 28.81
N GLY A 73 18.73 4.36 29.55
CA GLY A 73 18.00 3.21 29.03
C GLY A 73 16.82 3.61 28.12
N LEU A 74 16.36 2.67 27.32
CA LEU A 74 15.29 2.88 26.34
C LEU A 74 14.02 3.46 26.96
N LYS A 75 13.63 3.00 28.17
CA LYS A 75 12.42 3.47 28.83
C LYS A 75 12.47 4.96 29.12
N GLN A 76 13.58 5.44 29.69
CA GLN A 76 13.75 6.84 30.05
C GLN A 76 13.75 7.74 28.81
N ARG A 77 14.40 7.32 27.72
CA ARG A 77 14.38 8.06 26.44
C ARG A 77 12.98 8.17 25.84
N ILE A 78 12.18 7.11 25.93
CA ILE A 78 10.79 7.14 25.48
C ILE A 78 9.98 8.12 26.33
N ASP A 79 10.10 8.03 27.66
CA ASP A 79 9.36 8.88 28.60
C ASP A 79 9.75 10.36 28.43
N GLU A 80 11.03 10.68 28.21
CA GLU A 80 11.51 12.05 28.01
C GLU A 80 11.29 12.60 26.60
N GLY A 81 11.34 11.75 25.57
CA GLY A 81 11.23 12.15 24.16
C GLY A 81 9.80 12.42 23.73
N LEU A 82 8.82 11.66 24.23
CA LEU A 82 7.42 11.77 23.79
C LEU A 82 6.80 13.16 24.02
N ASP A 83 7.19 13.85 25.09
CA ASP A 83 6.67 15.17 25.43
C ASP A 83 7.37 16.32 24.68
N LYS A 84 8.53 16.05 24.07
CA LYS A 84 9.35 17.04 23.34
C LYS A 84 9.21 16.96 21.82
N ILE A 85 8.50 15.96 21.31
CA ILE A 85 8.34 15.73 19.87
C ILE A 85 7.44 16.79 19.24
N ASP A 86 8.05 17.66 18.42
CA ASP A 86 7.29 18.44 17.44
C ASP A 86 6.99 17.54 16.23
N ALA A 87 5.75 17.04 16.18
CA ALA A 87 5.27 16.21 15.07
C ALA A 87 5.33 16.94 13.72
N LYS A 88 5.18 18.27 13.72
CA LYS A 88 5.30 19.10 12.53
C LYS A 88 6.74 19.08 12.05
N GLU A 89 7.70 19.33 12.93
CA GLU A 89 9.14 19.30 12.59
C GLU A 89 9.58 17.93 12.04
N ILE A 90 9.31 16.85 12.78
CA ILE A 90 9.71 15.47 12.41
C ILE A 90 9.13 15.02 11.07
N SER A 91 7.89 15.41 10.78
CA SER A 91 7.26 15.07 9.51
C SER A 91 7.73 15.94 8.35
N SER A 92 8.52 16.99 8.61
CA SER A 92 9.04 17.92 7.59
C SER A 92 10.26 17.38 6.88
N ILE A 93 10.27 17.56 5.57
CA ILE A 93 11.38 17.20 4.70
C ILE A 93 11.57 18.40 3.76
N SER A 94 12.73 19.05 3.87
CA SER A 94 13.11 20.19 3.06
C SER A 94 14.47 19.93 2.42
N PHE A 95 14.63 20.37 1.19
CA PHE A 95 15.92 20.44 0.52
C PHE A 95 16.10 21.85 -0.05
N PRO A 96 17.33 22.38 -0.13
CA PRO A 96 17.58 23.70 -0.71
C PRO A 96 17.00 23.85 -2.13
N LYS A 97 17.04 22.78 -2.93
CA LYS A 97 16.48 22.76 -4.30
C LYS A 97 14.95 22.90 -4.34
N TRP A 98 14.26 22.78 -3.21
CA TRP A 98 12.81 22.92 -3.09
C TRP A 98 12.37 24.27 -2.54
N GLU A 99 13.26 25.15 -2.10
CA GLU A 99 12.82 26.41 -1.49
C GLU A 99 11.89 27.22 -2.42
N PRO A 100 10.75 27.75 -1.90
CA PRO A 100 10.34 27.82 -0.49
C PRO A 100 9.45 26.67 0.01
N PHE A 101 9.32 25.57 -0.74
CA PHE A 101 8.42 24.46 -0.42
C PHE A 101 8.95 23.55 0.70
N VAL A 102 8.03 23.04 1.52
CA VAL A 102 8.31 22.00 2.52
C VAL A 102 7.41 20.80 2.24
N VAL A 103 7.99 19.60 2.14
CA VAL A 103 7.21 18.37 2.05
C VAL A 103 6.97 17.81 3.43
N ARG A 104 5.75 17.35 3.70
CA ARG A 104 5.35 16.77 4.99
C ARG A 104 4.69 15.42 4.82
N VAL A 105 4.83 14.54 5.81
CA VAL A 105 4.12 13.25 5.84
C VAL A 105 2.94 13.30 6.81
N GLY A 106 1.73 13.30 6.27
CA GLY A 106 0.49 13.28 7.04
C GLY A 106 -0.16 11.89 7.09
N LYS A 107 -1.35 11.83 7.71
CA LYS A 107 -2.19 10.62 7.81
C LYS A 107 -2.51 9.98 6.45
N TYR A 108 -2.64 10.80 5.40
CA TYR A 108 -3.06 10.35 4.06
C TYR A 108 -1.89 10.20 3.07
N GLY A 109 -0.65 10.43 3.53
CA GLY A 109 0.54 10.38 2.69
C GLY A 109 1.31 11.69 2.66
N PRO A 110 2.32 11.79 1.79
CA PRO A 110 3.12 12.98 1.62
C PRO A 110 2.30 14.11 0.97
N TYR A 111 2.55 15.35 1.38
CA TYR A 111 1.98 16.54 0.79
C TYR A 111 3.01 17.67 0.80
N VAL A 112 2.96 18.55 -0.19
CA VAL A 112 3.75 19.79 -0.21
C VAL A 112 2.98 20.90 0.48
N GLU A 113 3.71 21.74 1.21
CA GLU A 113 3.24 22.96 1.85
C GLU A 113 4.05 24.14 1.31
N LEU A 114 3.34 25.13 0.76
CA LEU A 114 3.90 26.42 0.37
C LEU A 114 3.50 27.45 1.43
N PRO A 115 4.44 27.96 2.24
CA PRO A 115 4.16 29.04 3.18
C PRO A 115 3.85 30.34 2.43
N GLN A 116 2.73 31.00 2.74
CA GLN A 116 2.36 32.30 2.17
C GLN A 116 1.80 33.22 3.28
N ASN A 117 2.53 34.29 3.64
CA ASN A 117 2.03 35.42 4.46
C ASN A 117 1.12 35.08 5.67
N GLY A 118 1.45 34.04 6.44
CA GLY A 118 0.71 33.63 7.64
C GLY A 118 -0.22 32.41 7.43
N ASP A 119 -0.50 32.05 6.19
CA ASP A 119 -1.22 30.84 5.79
C ASP A 119 -0.32 29.88 5.00
N SER A 120 -0.85 28.69 4.65
CA SER A 120 -0.13 27.70 3.86
C SER A 120 -1.03 27.03 2.84
N THR A 121 -0.66 27.05 1.55
CA THR A 121 -1.30 26.22 0.53
C THR A 121 -0.72 24.81 0.60
N ARG A 122 -1.57 23.79 0.51
CA ARG A 122 -1.16 22.39 0.62
C ARG A 122 -1.70 21.56 -0.52
N ALA A 123 -0.83 20.76 -1.13
CA ALA A 123 -1.21 19.82 -2.18
C ALA A 123 -0.66 18.42 -1.89
N SER A 124 -1.47 17.39 -2.15
CA SER A 124 -1.04 16.01 -1.93
C SER A 124 -0.02 15.61 -2.99
N LEU A 125 1.01 14.87 -2.59
CA LEU A 125 1.98 14.31 -3.52
C LEU A 125 1.60 12.87 -3.89
N PRO A 126 1.94 12.42 -5.12
CA PRO A 126 1.80 11.03 -5.48
C PRO A 126 2.57 10.12 -4.51
N PRO A 127 1.96 9.04 -4.00
CA PRO A 127 2.60 8.22 -2.99
C PRO A 127 3.82 7.48 -3.53
N ASP A 128 3.92 7.29 -4.85
CA ASP A 128 4.97 6.57 -5.56
C ASP A 128 6.12 7.47 -6.05
N ILE A 129 6.01 8.79 -5.89
CA ILE A 129 7.09 9.72 -6.21
C ILE A 129 8.25 9.54 -5.23
N ALA A 130 9.47 9.55 -5.75
CA ALA A 130 10.67 9.43 -4.92
C ALA A 130 11.09 10.83 -4.45
N PRO A 131 11.51 11.02 -3.18
CA PRO A 131 12.05 12.30 -2.74
C PRO A 131 13.22 12.79 -3.61
N GLY A 132 14.07 11.88 -4.11
CA GLY A 132 15.18 12.25 -4.99
C GLY A 132 14.76 12.80 -6.36
N ASP A 133 13.60 12.38 -6.87
CA ASP A 133 13.12 12.69 -8.22
C ASP A 133 12.34 14.02 -8.28
N ILE A 134 11.99 14.62 -7.13
CA ILE A 134 11.22 15.86 -7.09
C ILE A 134 12.10 17.07 -7.33
N GLU A 135 11.67 17.93 -8.25
CA GLU A 135 12.19 19.27 -8.45
C GLU A 135 11.21 20.36 -8.01
N LYS A 136 11.69 21.59 -7.87
CA LYS A 136 10.88 22.76 -7.47
C LYS A 136 9.64 22.94 -8.36
N ASN A 137 9.80 22.72 -9.67
CA ASN A 137 8.71 22.89 -10.64
C ASN A 137 7.60 21.86 -10.44
N ASP A 138 7.94 20.64 -10.01
CA ASP A 138 6.92 19.61 -9.70
C ASP A 138 6.09 20.05 -8.48
N LEU A 139 6.77 20.55 -7.44
CA LEU A 139 6.13 21.05 -6.21
C LEU A 139 5.20 22.24 -6.49
N GLN A 140 5.65 23.20 -7.30
CA GLN A 140 4.81 24.30 -7.76
C GLN A 140 3.61 23.78 -8.55
N GLY A 141 3.81 22.83 -9.47
CA GLY A 141 2.73 22.24 -10.26
C GLY A 141 1.62 21.62 -9.41
N PHE A 142 1.98 20.90 -8.33
CA PHE A 142 0.97 20.34 -7.42
C PHE A 142 0.18 21.43 -6.67
N ILE A 143 0.83 22.53 -6.30
CA ILE A 143 0.16 23.69 -5.66
C ILE A 143 -0.76 24.38 -6.66
N ASP A 144 -0.29 24.68 -7.86
CA ASP A 144 -1.07 25.33 -8.92
C ASP A 144 -2.31 24.49 -9.27
N GLU A 145 -2.15 23.17 -9.37
CA GLU A 145 -3.26 22.25 -9.64
C GLU A 145 -4.28 22.25 -8.51
N LYS A 146 -3.84 22.40 -7.26
CA LYS A 146 -4.76 22.51 -6.13
C LYS A 146 -5.48 23.86 -6.10
N GLU A 147 -4.79 24.94 -6.46
CA GLU A 147 -5.36 26.31 -6.50
C GLU A 147 -6.35 26.50 -7.65
N LYS A 148 -6.20 25.77 -8.77
CA LYS A 148 -7.22 25.71 -9.84
C LYS A 148 -8.60 25.26 -9.34
N GLY A 149 -8.64 24.54 -8.22
CA GLY A 149 -9.87 24.07 -7.61
C GLY A 149 -10.52 22.90 -8.35
N ASP A 150 -11.66 22.47 -7.85
CA ASP A 150 -12.42 21.36 -8.42
C ASP A 150 -13.25 21.85 -9.62
N THR A 151 -13.27 21.08 -10.71
CA THR A 151 -14.07 21.41 -11.90
C THR A 151 -15.44 20.76 -11.81
N VAL A 152 -16.52 21.57 -11.83
CA VAL A 152 -17.89 21.06 -11.89
C VAL A 152 -18.21 20.67 -13.33
N LEU A 153 -18.40 19.38 -13.59
CA LEU A 153 -18.74 18.88 -14.92
C LEU A 153 -20.24 19.02 -15.22
N GLY A 154 -21.10 18.89 -14.21
CA GLY A 154 -22.56 19.00 -14.32
C GLY A 154 -23.28 18.35 -13.15
N ILE A 155 -24.60 18.18 -13.23
CA ILE A 155 -25.43 17.56 -12.18
C ILE A 155 -25.84 16.15 -12.61
N HIS A 156 -25.64 15.17 -11.74
CA HIS A 156 -26.01 13.79 -11.98
C HIS A 156 -27.54 13.64 -12.09
N PRO A 157 -28.09 13.10 -13.19
CA PRO A 157 -29.53 13.11 -13.46
C PRO A 157 -30.35 12.29 -12.45
N GLU A 158 -29.79 11.21 -11.91
CA GLU A 158 -30.51 10.34 -10.96
C GLU A 158 -30.30 10.72 -9.48
N HIS A 159 -29.22 11.44 -9.17
CA HIS A 159 -28.80 11.68 -7.78
C HIS A 159 -28.94 13.14 -7.37
N ASP A 160 -29.17 14.06 -8.32
CA ASP A 160 -29.26 15.51 -8.10
C ASP A 160 -28.04 16.07 -7.34
N GLN A 161 -26.86 15.51 -7.64
CA GLN A 161 -25.58 15.86 -7.02
C GLN A 161 -24.57 16.28 -8.10
N PRO A 162 -23.66 17.21 -7.80
CA PRO A 162 -22.64 17.61 -8.76
C PRO A 162 -21.68 16.47 -9.08
N VAL A 163 -21.32 16.34 -10.35
CA VAL A 163 -20.22 15.48 -10.81
C VAL A 163 -18.98 16.37 -10.91
N LEU A 164 -18.01 16.11 -10.03
CA LEU A 164 -16.80 16.92 -9.88
C LEU A 164 -15.58 16.19 -10.43
N LEU A 165 -14.76 16.89 -11.21
CA LEU A 165 -13.41 16.47 -11.55
C LEU A 165 -12.43 17.10 -10.56
N LYS A 166 -11.76 16.25 -9.78
CA LYS A 166 -10.88 16.64 -8.68
C LYS A 166 -9.49 16.06 -8.87
N SER A 167 -8.49 16.75 -8.31
CA SER A 167 -7.12 16.23 -8.18
C SER A 167 -6.87 15.63 -6.80
N GLY A 168 -6.02 14.59 -6.75
CA GLY A 168 -5.67 13.90 -5.52
C GLY A 168 -4.36 13.12 -5.63
N PRO A 169 -3.92 12.46 -4.54
CA PRO A 169 -2.63 11.78 -4.47
C PRO A 169 -2.48 10.64 -5.49
N TYR A 170 -3.56 10.08 -6.02
CA TYR A 170 -3.49 8.99 -6.99
C TYR A 170 -3.76 9.46 -8.43
N GLY A 171 -3.72 10.76 -8.67
CA GLY A 171 -4.13 11.41 -9.89
C GLY A 171 -5.57 11.91 -9.84
N HIS A 172 -6.05 12.37 -10.99
CA HIS A 172 -7.39 12.92 -11.16
C HIS A 172 -8.46 11.86 -10.97
N TYR A 173 -9.60 12.27 -10.43
CA TYR A 173 -10.74 11.40 -10.22
C TYR A 173 -12.05 12.18 -10.35
N ILE A 174 -13.11 11.43 -10.68
CA ILE A 174 -14.49 11.93 -10.66
C ILE A 174 -15.09 11.62 -9.29
N GLN A 175 -15.78 12.60 -8.72
CA GLN A 175 -16.53 12.47 -7.48
C GLN A 175 -18.00 12.82 -7.72
N LEU A 176 -18.90 12.04 -7.10
CA LEU A 176 -20.31 12.39 -7.00
C LEU A 176 -20.56 13.13 -5.67
N GLY A 177 -21.02 14.36 -5.78
CA GLY A 177 -21.28 15.27 -4.67
C GLY A 177 -20.03 15.86 -4.01
N ASP A 178 -20.24 16.74 -3.04
CA ASP A 178 -19.17 17.45 -2.34
C ASP A 178 -18.58 16.64 -1.18
N ASP A 179 -17.45 17.11 -0.64
CA ASP A 179 -16.81 16.46 0.51
C ASP A 179 -17.56 16.67 1.84
N GLU A 180 -18.54 17.60 1.86
CA GLU A 180 -19.33 17.94 3.05
C GLU A 180 -20.56 17.03 3.25
N GLN A 181 -20.85 16.14 2.29
CA GLN A 181 -22.01 15.26 2.37
C GLN A 181 -21.88 14.19 3.47
N GLU A 182 -23.02 13.68 3.93
CA GLU A 182 -23.04 12.59 4.90
C GLU A 182 -22.58 11.27 4.25
N GLY A 183 -21.50 10.69 4.78
CA GLY A 183 -20.91 9.45 4.25
C GLY A 183 -19.70 9.67 3.33
N LYS A 184 -19.20 8.59 2.71
CA LYS A 184 -18.08 8.68 1.77
C LYS A 184 -18.63 8.90 0.36
N PRO A 185 -18.27 10.00 -0.32
CA PRO A 185 -18.73 10.23 -1.68
C PRO A 185 -18.23 9.13 -2.62
N LYS A 186 -19.04 8.82 -3.64
CA LYS A 186 -18.64 7.88 -4.70
C LYS A 186 -17.51 8.53 -5.50
N ARG A 187 -16.44 7.78 -5.73
CA ARG A 187 -15.25 8.25 -6.46
C ARG A 187 -14.78 7.22 -7.46
N VAL A 188 -14.35 7.69 -8.62
CA VAL A 188 -13.77 6.85 -9.68
C VAL A 188 -12.54 7.55 -10.25
N SER A 189 -11.38 6.91 -10.16
CA SER A 189 -10.13 7.43 -10.72
C SER A 189 -10.20 7.50 -12.25
N LEU A 190 -9.57 8.51 -12.85
CA LEU A 190 -9.42 8.56 -14.30
C LEU A 190 -8.52 7.39 -14.77
N PRO A 191 -8.88 6.71 -15.89
CA PRO A 191 -8.01 5.75 -16.55
C PRO A 191 -6.64 6.35 -16.90
N LYS A 192 -5.59 5.53 -16.86
CA LYS A 192 -4.25 5.97 -17.27
C LYS A 192 -4.27 6.41 -18.74
N GLY A 193 -3.77 7.62 -18.99
CA GLY A 193 -3.69 8.21 -20.33
C GLY A 193 -4.81 9.19 -20.64
N LEU A 194 -5.94 9.15 -19.91
CA LEU A 194 -7.00 10.14 -20.06
C LEU A 194 -6.58 11.45 -19.37
N GLN A 195 -6.50 12.55 -20.13
CA GLN A 195 -6.19 13.85 -19.57
C GLN A 195 -7.44 14.47 -18.92
N PRO A 196 -7.28 15.26 -17.85
CA PRO A 196 -8.39 15.93 -17.17
C PRO A 196 -9.19 16.84 -18.13
N ASP A 197 -8.48 17.55 -19.02
CA ASP A 197 -9.08 18.49 -19.98
C ASP A 197 -9.96 17.79 -21.03
N ASP A 198 -9.75 16.49 -21.25
CA ASP A 198 -10.57 15.67 -22.16
C ASP A 198 -11.84 15.12 -21.50
N VAL A 199 -12.06 15.42 -20.21
CA VAL A 199 -13.21 14.89 -19.46
C VAL A 199 -14.33 15.93 -19.37
N GLY A 200 -15.24 15.88 -20.34
CA GLY A 200 -16.52 16.58 -20.28
C GLY A 200 -17.57 15.86 -19.40
N PHE A 201 -18.76 16.46 -19.29
CA PHE A 201 -19.87 15.94 -18.49
C PHE A 201 -20.26 14.49 -18.82
N GLU A 202 -20.50 14.17 -20.10
CA GLU A 202 -20.90 12.83 -20.55
C GLU A 202 -19.90 11.74 -20.12
N LYS A 203 -18.60 12.04 -20.25
CA LYS A 203 -17.54 11.10 -19.89
C LYS A 203 -17.38 10.98 -18.38
N GLY A 204 -17.48 12.11 -17.66
CA GLY A 204 -17.52 12.12 -16.19
C GLY A 204 -18.69 11.31 -15.64
N LEU A 205 -19.87 11.46 -16.25
CA LEU A 205 -21.08 10.71 -15.90
C LEU A 205 -20.91 9.21 -16.17
N SER A 206 -20.34 8.85 -17.33
CA SER A 206 -20.04 7.45 -17.66
C SER A 206 -19.06 6.80 -16.67
N LEU A 207 -18.02 7.54 -16.26
CA LEU A 207 -17.04 7.07 -15.28
C LEU A 207 -17.65 6.91 -13.88
N ILE A 208 -18.42 7.89 -13.40
CA ILE A 208 -19.00 7.84 -12.06
C ILE A 208 -20.08 6.77 -11.92
N ASN A 209 -20.69 6.35 -13.04
CA ASN A 209 -21.67 5.26 -13.09
C ASN A 209 -21.07 3.86 -13.04
N LEU A 210 -19.73 3.73 -13.13
CA LEU A 210 -19.09 2.43 -12.90
C LEU A 210 -19.43 1.87 -11.49
N PRO A 211 -19.52 0.54 -11.33
CA PRO A 211 -19.29 -0.51 -12.32
C PRO A 211 -20.38 -0.64 -13.40
N ARG A 212 -19.98 -0.94 -14.65
CA ARG A 212 -20.89 -1.29 -15.75
C ARG A 212 -21.11 -2.80 -15.83
N GLU A 213 -22.36 -3.24 -15.93
CA GLU A 213 -22.69 -4.64 -16.15
C GLU A 213 -22.67 -4.96 -17.65
N LEU A 214 -21.91 -5.98 -18.05
CA LEU A 214 -21.72 -6.35 -19.46
C LEU A 214 -22.65 -7.48 -19.90
N GLY A 215 -23.18 -8.25 -18.95
CA GLY A 215 -24.02 -9.42 -19.20
C GLY A 215 -23.66 -10.59 -18.29
N ASN A 216 -24.32 -11.73 -18.49
CA ASN A 216 -24.08 -12.94 -17.71
C ASN A 216 -23.06 -13.84 -18.41
N HIS A 217 -22.16 -14.45 -17.63
CA HIS A 217 -21.25 -15.46 -18.13
C HIS A 217 -22.03 -16.71 -18.61
N PRO A 218 -21.76 -17.27 -19.80
CA PRO A 218 -22.55 -18.34 -20.40
C PRO A 218 -22.62 -19.61 -19.53
N ASP A 219 -21.50 -20.03 -18.94
CA ASP A 219 -21.46 -21.28 -18.16
C ASP A 219 -21.97 -21.14 -16.71
N THR A 220 -21.76 -19.99 -16.09
CA THR A 220 -22.02 -19.82 -14.64
C THR A 220 -23.26 -18.99 -14.34
N GLY A 221 -23.79 -18.26 -15.34
CA GLY A 221 -24.91 -17.33 -15.18
C GLY A 221 -24.60 -16.09 -14.34
N GLN A 222 -23.39 -15.94 -13.81
CA GLN A 222 -23.00 -14.79 -12.99
C GLN A 222 -22.71 -13.56 -13.83
N VAL A 223 -23.08 -12.38 -13.33
CA VAL A 223 -22.87 -11.09 -13.99
C VAL A 223 -21.38 -10.78 -14.12
N ILE A 224 -20.97 -10.35 -15.31
CA ILE A 224 -19.66 -9.78 -15.60
C ILE A 224 -19.74 -8.27 -15.53
N LYS A 225 -18.79 -7.66 -14.81
CA LYS A 225 -18.76 -6.20 -14.58
C LYS A 225 -17.44 -5.59 -15.04
N ALA A 226 -17.48 -4.41 -15.62
CA ALA A 226 -16.31 -3.57 -15.90
C ALA A 226 -16.19 -2.46 -14.85
N HIS A 227 -15.00 -2.25 -14.29
CA HIS A 227 -14.74 -1.21 -13.28
C HIS A 227 -13.28 -0.76 -13.31
N ILE A 228 -13.01 0.44 -12.80
CA ILE A 228 -11.65 0.93 -12.46
C ILE A 228 -11.31 0.68 -11.00
N GLY A 229 -10.18 0.01 -10.74
CA GLY A 229 -9.67 -0.22 -9.38
C GLY A 229 -8.31 0.44 -9.16
N ARG A 230 -7.72 0.19 -7.98
CA ARG A 230 -6.39 0.72 -7.60
C ARG A 230 -5.25 0.39 -8.56
N TYR A 231 -5.40 -0.67 -9.36
CA TYR A 231 -4.39 -1.13 -10.32
C TYR A 231 -4.74 -0.79 -11.77
N GLY A 232 -5.81 -0.03 -11.97
CA GLY A 232 -6.35 0.31 -13.28
C GLY A 232 -7.66 -0.41 -13.60
N PRO A 233 -8.12 -0.29 -14.85
CA PRO A 233 -9.35 -0.88 -15.32
C PRO A 233 -9.31 -2.42 -15.37
N TYR A 234 -10.44 -3.06 -15.07
CA TYR A 234 -10.57 -4.51 -15.03
C TYR A 234 -12.01 -4.95 -15.33
N VAL A 235 -12.14 -6.21 -15.75
CA VAL A 235 -13.40 -6.95 -15.75
C VAL A 235 -13.42 -7.94 -14.59
N GLN A 236 -14.59 -8.11 -13.99
CA GLN A 236 -14.84 -8.97 -12.85
C GLN A 236 -15.91 -9.99 -13.17
N HIS A 237 -15.64 -11.23 -12.77
CA HIS A 237 -16.59 -12.33 -12.78
C HIS A 237 -16.44 -13.10 -11.46
N GLY A 238 -17.45 -13.03 -10.59
CA GLY A 238 -17.37 -13.56 -9.22
C GLY A 238 -16.14 -13.03 -8.46
N SER A 239 -15.23 -13.93 -8.09
CA SER A 239 -13.95 -13.61 -7.44
C SER A 239 -12.77 -13.40 -8.40
N THR A 240 -12.98 -13.59 -9.70
CA THR A 240 -11.96 -13.43 -10.74
C THR A 240 -11.92 -11.98 -11.19
N PHE A 241 -10.72 -11.38 -11.15
CA PHE A 241 -10.45 -10.03 -11.65
C PHE A 241 -9.41 -10.11 -12.76
N ALA A 242 -9.81 -9.77 -13.98
CA ALA A 242 -8.91 -9.70 -15.14
C ALA A 242 -8.69 -8.23 -15.54
N SER A 243 -7.43 -7.80 -15.53
CA SER A 243 -7.07 -6.44 -15.93
C SER A 243 -7.33 -6.22 -17.42
N LEU A 244 -7.88 -5.06 -17.77
CA LEU A 244 -7.97 -4.58 -19.14
C LEU A 244 -6.56 -4.23 -19.65
N THR A 245 -6.33 -4.45 -20.94
CA THR A 245 -5.06 -4.10 -21.60
C THR A 245 -5.06 -2.64 -22.04
N LYS A 246 -3.97 -2.17 -22.66
CA LYS A 246 -3.88 -0.78 -23.13
C LYS A 246 -4.82 -0.47 -24.30
N ASP A 247 -5.22 -1.51 -25.02
CA ASP A 247 -6.07 -1.41 -26.20
C ASP A 247 -7.57 -1.52 -25.84
N ASP A 248 -7.88 -1.78 -24.56
CA ASP A 248 -9.25 -1.91 -24.07
C ASP A 248 -9.68 -0.64 -23.31
N ASP A 249 -10.86 -0.10 -23.62
CA ASP A 249 -11.51 0.96 -22.83
C ASP A 249 -12.56 0.36 -21.88
N VAL A 250 -12.56 0.79 -20.62
CA VAL A 250 -13.50 0.32 -19.60
C VAL A 250 -14.96 0.71 -19.88
N LEU A 251 -15.15 1.84 -20.56
CA LEU A 251 -16.46 2.35 -20.94
C LEU A 251 -16.99 1.62 -22.18
N GLU A 252 -16.13 1.06 -23.02
CA GLU A 252 -16.51 0.46 -24.32
C GLU A 252 -16.41 -1.06 -24.35
N VAL A 253 -15.64 -1.70 -23.45
CA VAL A 253 -15.40 -3.16 -23.46
C VAL A 253 -16.69 -3.98 -23.52
N GLU A 254 -16.76 -4.94 -24.43
CA GLU A 254 -17.94 -5.78 -24.60
C GLU A 254 -17.81 -7.14 -23.88
N LEU A 255 -18.93 -7.87 -23.80
CA LEU A 255 -19.02 -9.15 -23.10
C LEU A 255 -18.02 -10.18 -23.65
N ASP A 256 -17.89 -10.32 -24.97
CA ASP A 256 -17.02 -11.30 -25.60
C ASP A 256 -15.55 -11.08 -25.24
N ARG A 257 -15.11 -9.82 -25.27
CA ARG A 257 -13.77 -9.43 -24.86
C ARG A 257 -13.55 -9.66 -23.37
N ALA A 258 -14.56 -9.36 -22.54
CA ALA A 258 -14.48 -9.62 -21.10
C ALA A 258 -14.36 -11.12 -20.81
N LEU A 259 -15.10 -11.98 -21.52
CA LEU A 259 -15.04 -13.43 -21.40
C LEU A 259 -13.65 -13.97 -21.76
N GLU A 260 -13.04 -13.47 -22.83
CA GLU A 260 -11.66 -13.85 -23.20
C GLU A 260 -10.66 -13.53 -22.08
N LEU A 261 -10.74 -12.32 -21.52
CA LEU A 261 -9.86 -11.88 -20.44
C LEU A 261 -10.07 -12.69 -19.15
N ILE A 262 -11.32 -12.96 -18.78
CA ILE A 262 -11.67 -13.80 -17.63
C ILE A 262 -11.15 -15.23 -17.86
N ALA A 263 -11.45 -15.87 -18.98
CA ALA A 263 -11.00 -17.23 -19.28
C ALA A 263 -9.46 -17.35 -19.24
N LYS A 264 -8.75 -16.38 -19.82
CA LYS A 264 -7.29 -16.30 -19.77
C LYS A 264 -6.77 -16.16 -18.33
N LYS A 265 -7.44 -15.35 -17.51
CA LYS A 265 -7.09 -15.14 -16.11
C LYS A 265 -7.34 -16.38 -15.26
N GLU A 266 -8.46 -17.05 -15.48
CA GLU A 266 -8.82 -18.29 -14.78
C GLU A 266 -7.88 -19.43 -15.16
N ALA A 267 -7.58 -19.61 -16.45
CA ALA A 267 -6.59 -20.59 -16.90
C ALA A 267 -5.22 -20.39 -16.23
N LYS A 268 -4.79 -19.13 -16.07
CA LYS A 268 -3.55 -18.80 -15.35
C LYS A 268 -3.64 -19.05 -13.84
N ASN A 269 -4.84 -18.96 -13.28
CA ASN A 269 -5.12 -19.16 -11.87
C ASN A 269 -5.58 -20.60 -11.56
N LYS A 270 -5.43 -21.55 -12.50
CA LYS A 270 -5.69 -22.96 -12.21
C LYS A 270 -4.53 -23.56 -11.43
N PRO A 271 -4.80 -24.38 -10.41
CA PRO A 271 -3.75 -25.10 -9.71
C PRO A 271 -3.08 -26.08 -10.67
N GLN A 272 -1.76 -26.20 -10.57
CA GLN A 272 -0.99 -27.20 -11.30
C GLN A 272 -1.27 -28.60 -10.77
N ARG A 273 -1.57 -28.71 -9.46
CA ARG A 273 -1.98 -29.95 -8.81
C ARG A 273 -2.84 -29.65 -7.59
N VAL A 274 -3.90 -30.41 -7.38
CA VAL A 274 -4.72 -30.37 -6.15
C VAL A 274 -4.34 -31.58 -5.30
N LEU A 275 -3.97 -31.35 -4.04
CA LEU A 275 -3.58 -32.41 -3.11
C LEU A 275 -4.80 -33.01 -2.38
N GLY A 276 -5.88 -32.25 -2.22
CA GLY A 276 -7.12 -32.67 -1.57
C GLY A 276 -7.60 -31.68 -0.52
N GLU A 277 -8.59 -32.08 0.28
CA GLU A 277 -9.17 -31.27 1.35
C GLU A 277 -8.27 -31.23 2.59
N HIS A 278 -8.11 -30.05 3.18
CA HIS A 278 -7.37 -29.88 4.42
C HIS A 278 -8.13 -30.51 5.60
N PRO A 279 -7.48 -31.30 6.48
CA PRO A 279 -8.15 -32.09 7.51
C PRO A 279 -9.00 -31.28 8.52
N GLU A 280 -8.58 -30.05 8.82
CA GLU A 280 -9.26 -29.23 9.84
C GLU A 280 -10.48 -28.44 9.32
N ASP A 281 -10.45 -27.98 8.07
CA ASP A 281 -11.43 -27.00 7.56
C ASP A 281 -12.10 -27.42 6.24
N GLY A 282 -11.73 -28.57 5.69
CA GLY A 282 -12.28 -29.11 4.45
C GLY A 282 -11.93 -28.32 3.19
N ASN A 283 -11.16 -27.23 3.30
CA ASN A 283 -10.81 -26.42 2.14
C ASN A 283 -9.66 -27.05 1.36
N MET A 284 -9.68 -26.91 0.04
CA MET A 284 -8.67 -27.54 -0.82
C MET A 284 -7.26 -27.00 -0.58
N ILE A 285 -6.29 -27.91 -0.62
CA ILE A 285 -4.86 -27.64 -0.68
C ILE A 285 -4.42 -27.78 -2.13
N GLU A 286 -3.87 -26.70 -2.66
CA GLU A 286 -3.59 -26.53 -4.07
C GLU A 286 -2.13 -26.13 -4.29
N ILE A 287 -1.50 -26.61 -5.36
CA ILE A 287 -0.14 -26.24 -5.75
C ILE A 287 -0.20 -25.37 -6.99
N PHE A 288 0.52 -24.25 -6.96
CA PHE A 288 0.59 -23.27 -8.03
C PHE A 288 2.05 -22.98 -8.41
N GLU A 289 2.27 -22.62 -9.66
CA GLU A 289 3.55 -22.10 -10.13
C GLU A 289 3.56 -20.56 -10.07
N GLY A 290 4.49 -19.99 -9.28
CA GLY A 290 4.60 -18.56 -9.07
C GLY A 290 5.92 -17.98 -9.59
N ARG A 291 6.03 -16.64 -9.55
CA ARG A 291 7.25 -15.91 -9.94
C ARG A 291 8.52 -16.37 -9.22
N TYR A 292 8.37 -16.85 -7.98
CA TYR A 292 9.47 -17.26 -7.10
C TYR A 292 9.62 -18.79 -7.02
N GLY A 293 8.98 -19.53 -7.93
CA GLY A 293 8.90 -20.99 -7.91
C GLY A 293 7.54 -21.50 -7.43
N PRO A 294 7.37 -22.84 -7.37
CA PRO A 294 6.11 -23.45 -6.97
C PRO A 294 5.77 -23.17 -5.49
N TYR A 295 4.49 -23.10 -5.18
CA TYR A 295 4.00 -22.88 -3.82
C TYR A 295 2.70 -23.64 -3.55
N VAL A 296 2.54 -24.10 -2.31
CA VAL A 296 1.29 -24.61 -1.77
C VAL A 296 0.44 -23.44 -1.32
N LYS A 297 -0.85 -23.48 -1.64
CA LYS A 297 -1.86 -22.54 -1.20
C LYS A 297 -2.96 -23.29 -0.46
N HIS A 298 -3.30 -22.74 0.71
CA HIS A 298 -4.52 -23.08 1.45
C HIS A 298 -5.11 -21.78 1.96
N ASN A 299 -6.36 -21.50 1.58
CA ASN A 299 -7.04 -20.24 1.85
C ASN A 299 -6.19 -19.01 1.46
N ARG A 300 -5.76 -18.22 2.46
CA ARG A 300 -4.96 -16.99 2.32
C ARG A 300 -3.46 -17.22 2.63
N THR A 301 -3.05 -18.47 2.83
CA THR A 301 -1.68 -18.85 3.19
C THR A 301 -1.00 -19.48 1.98
N ASN A 302 0.14 -18.90 1.60
CA ASN A 302 0.96 -19.38 0.49
C ASN A 302 2.34 -19.76 1.05
N ALA A 303 2.70 -21.03 0.95
CA ALA A 303 3.98 -21.57 1.39
C ALA A 303 4.80 -22.02 0.17
N SER A 304 5.95 -21.38 -0.05
CA SER A 304 6.84 -21.73 -1.17
C SER A 304 7.46 -23.12 -0.97
N LEU A 305 7.57 -23.89 -2.05
CA LEU A 305 8.28 -25.18 -2.03
C LEU A 305 9.81 -24.95 -2.04
N PRO A 306 10.58 -25.86 -1.44
CA PRO A 306 12.04 -25.89 -1.57
C PRO A 306 12.48 -26.05 -3.04
N LYS A 307 13.56 -25.36 -3.45
CA LYS A 307 14.02 -25.24 -4.85
C LYS A 307 14.29 -26.56 -5.59
N ASN A 308 14.51 -27.67 -4.87
CA ASN A 308 14.82 -28.98 -5.45
C ASN A 308 13.66 -29.98 -5.36
N ARG A 309 12.47 -29.55 -4.94
CA ARG A 309 11.34 -30.46 -4.75
C ARG A 309 10.45 -30.49 -5.99
N ALA A 310 10.20 -31.69 -6.53
CA ALA A 310 9.27 -31.88 -7.62
C ALA A 310 7.82 -31.77 -7.13
N ILE A 311 7.00 -31.05 -7.90
CA ILE A 311 5.59 -30.78 -7.60
C ILE A 311 4.79 -32.09 -7.47
N ASP A 312 5.11 -33.08 -8.29
CA ASP A 312 4.44 -34.37 -8.32
C ASP A 312 4.78 -35.26 -7.12
N SER A 313 5.90 -34.99 -6.46
CA SER A 313 6.37 -35.75 -5.28
C SER A 313 5.87 -35.18 -3.94
N LEU A 314 5.21 -34.02 -3.95
CA LEU A 314 4.74 -33.40 -2.71
C LEU A 314 3.56 -34.21 -2.14
N THR A 315 3.64 -34.51 -0.85
CA THR A 315 2.59 -35.22 -0.09
C THR A 315 1.70 -34.24 0.68
N MET A 316 0.55 -34.73 1.17
CA MET A 316 -0.38 -33.93 1.97
C MET A 316 0.25 -33.48 3.29
N ASP A 317 0.94 -34.37 3.99
CA ASP A 317 1.55 -34.07 5.30
C ASP A 317 2.64 -32.99 5.18
N GLU A 318 3.51 -33.11 4.18
CA GLU A 318 4.54 -32.10 3.89
C GLU A 318 3.92 -30.73 3.54
N ALA A 319 2.81 -30.73 2.80
CA ALA A 319 2.09 -29.50 2.46
C ALA A 319 1.52 -28.83 3.72
N LEU A 320 0.95 -29.61 4.64
CA LEU A 320 0.44 -29.12 5.92
C LEU A 320 1.56 -28.53 6.79
N GLU A 321 2.73 -29.18 6.85
CA GLU A 321 3.90 -28.67 7.59
C GLU A 321 4.36 -27.31 7.05
N LEU A 322 4.53 -27.19 5.72
CA LEU A 322 4.93 -25.94 5.07
C LEU A 322 3.92 -24.81 5.33
N LEU A 323 2.62 -25.12 5.27
CA LEU A 323 1.56 -24.15 5.56
C LEU A 323 1.56 -23.74 7.04
N ALA A 324 1.74 -24.67 7.96
CA ALA A 324 1.80 -24.40 9.40
C ALA A 324 3.02 -23.54 9.77
N GLU A 325 4.20 -23.85 9.22
CA GLU A 325 5.39 -23.01 9.41
C GLU A 325 5.17 -21.58 8.92
N LYS A 326 4.54 -21.44 7.74
CA LYS A 326 4.25 -20.12 7.17
C LYS A 326 3.23 -19.36 8.00
N ALA A 327 2.20 -20.04 8.51
CA ALA A 327 1.19 -19.46 9.39
C ALA A 327 1.81 -18.98 10.72
N LYS A 328 2.73 -19.75 11.32
CA LYS A 328 3.49 -19.35 12.51
C LYS A 328 4.32 -18.08 12.25
N LYS A 329 5.04 -18.00 11.13
CA LYS A 329 5.80 -16.80 10.73
C LYS A 329 4.91 -15.57 10.52
N LYS A 330 3.66 -15.74 10.07
CA LYS A 330 2.67 -14.65 9.94
C LYS A 330 2.18 -14.12 11.31
N LYS A 331 1.97 -15.00 12.30
CA LYS A 331 1.48 -14.62 13.63
C LYS A 331 2.54 -13.93 14.50
N GLY A 332 3.83 -14.21 14.30
CA GLY A 332 4.93 -13.54 15.00
C GLY A 332 5.15 -12.05 14.62
N GLY A 333 4.58 -11.58 13.51
CA GLY A 333 4.72 -10.19 13.03
C GLY A 333 3.56 -9.25 13.38
N GLY A 334 2.59 -9.69 14.18
CA GLY A 334 1.37 -8.94 14.48
C GLY A 334 1.56 -7.88 15.57
N LYS A 335 1.43 -6.60 15.18
CA LYS A 335 1.21 -5.44 16.07
C LYS A 335 0.36 -5.80 17.30
N LYS A 336 0.94 -5.69 18.51
CA LYS A 336 0.17 -5.58 19.76
C LYS A 336 -0.79 -4.39 19.63
N LYS A 337 -2.10 -4.64 19.62
CA LYS A 337 -3.11 -3.60 19.78
C LYS A 337 -2.96 -3.03 21.19
N THR A 338 -2.50 -1.80 21.32
CA THR A 338 -2.59 -1.05 22.58
C THR A 338 -4.06 -0.77 22.88
N ALA A 339 -4.52 -1.26 24.03
CA ALA A 339 -5.87 -1.01 24.53
C ALA A 339 -6.04 0.48 24.83
N LYS A 340 -7.09 1.09 24.27
CA LYS A 340 -7.44 2.50 24.46
C LYS A 340 -8.00 2.67 25.87
N LYS A 341 -7.25 3.34 26.75
CA LYS A 341 -7.68 3.70 28.11
C LYS A 341 -8.83 4.72 27.99
N LYS A 342 -10.01 4.37 28.50
CA LYS A 342 -11.13 5.32 28.68
C LYS A 342 -10.70 6.37 29.71
N LYS A 343 -10.74 7.65 29.35
CA LYS A 343 -10.79 8.74 30.33
C LYS A 343 -12.25 8.88 30.77
N GLY A 344 -12.45 8.78 32.08
CA GLY A 344 -13.65 9.29 32.75
C GLY A 344 -13.51 10.79 33.01
#